data_AF-A0A8F2F1X0-F1
#
_entry.id   AF-A0A8F2F1X0-F1
#
_cell.length_a   1.000
_cell.length_b   1.000
_cell.length_c   1.000
_cell.angle_alpha   90.00
_cell.angle_beta   90.00
_cell.angle_gamma   90.00
#
_symmetry.space_group_name_H-M   'P 1'
#
loop_
_entity.id
_entity.type
_entity.pdbx_description
1 polymer ?
#
loop_
_entity_poly.entity_id
_entity_poly.type
_entity_poly.pdbx_seq_one_letter_code
_entity_poly.pdbx_strand_id
1 'polypeptide(L)'
;MKKRILCFGDSNTYGANPQDLGRYDENTRFTGLLQQKLGPEYVVIEEGLLGRTTCLDDPEMVGTNGLSYLIPCLGSHAPLDTLVIMLGTNDSRAVNKMQSAQIAANMERVIKVVLPLPVWAGVPDVLLLAPHPITPDYASGPLYAVMGPGCVEKTLPLAQSYREIAQRLGIRFLDAGSIVTVSPLDGIHFTPEGHAALADALSRLLL
;
A
#
# COMPACT_ATOMS: atom_id res chain seq x y z
N MET A 1 -25.93 5.69 6.02
CA MET A 1 -24.81 4.85 6.51
C MET A 1 -23.53 5.54 6.09
N LYS A 2 -22.49 5.52 6.93
CA LYS A 2 -21.20 6.13 6.56
C LYS A 2 -20.56 5.37 5.41
N LYS A 3 -19.89 6.06 4.49
CA LYS A 3 -19.08 5.43 3.44
C LYS A 3 -17.83 4.78 4.04
N ARG A 4 -17.53 3.53 3.68
CA ARG A 4 -16.47 2.72 4.29
C ARG A 4 -15.31 2.53 3.31
N ILE A 5 -14.16 3.07 3.68
CA ILE A 5 -12.93 3.03 2.88
C ILE A 5 -11.92 2.17 3.63
N LEU A 6 -11.48 1.07 3.04
CA LEU A 6 -10.44 0.24 3.61
C LEU A 6 -9.09 0.57 2.97
N CYS A 7 -8.11 0.97 3.77
CA CYS A 7 -6.74 1.21 3.34
C CYS A 7 -5.90 -0.02 3.66
N PHE A 8 -5.62 -0.83 2.63
CA PHE A 8 -4.84 -2.06 2.73
C PHE A 8 -3.42 -1.84 2.24
N GLY A 9 -2.43 -2.13 3.09
CA GLY A 9 -1.04 -1.99 2.65
C GLY A 9 -0.02 -2.54 3.63
N ASP A 10 1.21 -2.06 3.46
CA ASP A 10 2.37 -2.49 4.22
C ASP A 10 2.70 -1.51 5.38
N SER A 11 3.98 -1.36 5.70
CA SER A 11 4.48 -0.44 6.74
C SER A 11 4.15 1.03 6.45
N ASN A 12 4.05 1.45 5.18
CA ASN A 12 3.67 2.82 4.85
C ASN A 12 2.17 3.09 5.08
N THR A 13 1.32 2.05 5.02
CA THR A 13 -0.08 2.13 5.46
C THR A 13 -0.23 2.01 6.97
N TYR A 14 0.64 1.23 7.61
CA TYR A 14 0.70 1.16 9.08
C TYR A 14 1.09 2.50 9.70
N GLY A 15 1.96 3.26 9.02
CA GLY A 15 2.57 4.49 9.49
C GLY A 15 3.87 4.23 10.24
N ALA A 16 4.77 3.41 9.68
CA ALA A 16 6.04 3.11 10.32
C ALA A 16 6.96 4.34 10.34
N ASN A 17 7.51 4.65 11.52
CA ASN A 17 8.50 5.69 11.71
C ASN A 17 9.87 5.19 11.22
N PRO A 18 10.54 5.88 10.28
CA PRO A 18 11.85 5.47 9.76
C PRO A 18 12.97 5.44 10.82
N GLN A 19 12.78 6.06 12.00
CA GLN A 19 13.80 6.08 13.05
C GLN A 19 13.88 4.76 13.83
N ASP A 20 12.74 4.17 14.17
CA ASP A 20 12.64 3.06 15.11
C ASP A 20 11.65 1.96 14.69
N LEU A 21 11.02 2.09 13.52
CA LEU A 21 9.91 1.26 13.03
C LEU A 21 8.69 1.24 13.95
N GLY A 22 8.62 2.17 14.91
CA GLY A 22 7.44 2.44 15.71
C GLY A 22 6.30 2.98 14.86
N ARG A 23 5.14 3.21 15.47
CA ARG A 23 3.96 3.69 14.75
C ARG A 23 3.77 5.19 14.93
N TYR A 24 3.69 5.91 13.82
CA TYR A 24 3.19 7.28 13.80
C TYR A 24 1.76 7.35 14.35
N ASP A 25 1.47 8.43 15.07
CA ASP A 25 0.15 8.68 15.64
C ASP A 25 -0.90 8.98 14.54
N GLU A 26 -2.17 9.04 14.95
CA GLU A 26 -3.31 9.26 14.05
C GLU A 26 -3.32 10.63 13.40
N ASN A 27 -2.54 11.57 13.93
CA ASN A 27 -2.40 12.93 13.40
C ASN A 27 -1.22 13.05 12.45
N THR A 28 -0.48 11.96 12.24
CA THR A 28 0.69 11.91 11.36
C THR A 28 0.47 10.93 10.23
N ARG A 29 -0.01 9.70 10.50
CA ARG A 29 -0.18 8.69 9.46
C ARG A 29 -1.30 9.06 8.48
N PHE A 30 -1.07 8.80 7.19
CA PHE A 30 -1.95 9.28 6.11
C PHE A 30 -3.41 8.82 6.26
N THR A 31 -3.64 7.64 6.83
CA THR A 31 -4.98 7.08 7.03
C THR A 31 -5.78 7.84 8.09
N GLY A 32 -5.12 8.25 9.19
CA GLY A 32 -5.73 9.08 10.21
C GLY A 32 -5.99 10.50 9.71
N LEU A 33 -5.04 11.07 8.97
CA LEU A 33 -5.22 12.36 8.28
C LEU A 33 -6.34 12.31 7.23
N LEU A 34 -6.45 11.20 6.49
CA LEU A 34 -7.52 10.98 5.52
C LEU A 34 -8.88 10.94 6.22
N GLN A 35 -9.01 10.24 7.35
CA GLN A 35 -10.24 10.21 8.15
C GLN A 35 -10.66 11.62 8.59
N GLN A 36 -9.71 12.45 9.04
CA GLN A 36 -10.00 13.84 9.43
C GLN A 36 -10.50 14.68 8.25
N LYS A 37 -9.89 14.52 7.07
CA LYS A 37 -10.26 15.27 5.85
C LYS A 37 -11.62 14.86 5.28
N LEU A 38 -11.94 13.56 5.31
CA LEU A 38 -13.22 13.05 4.81
C LEU A 38 -14.38 13.36 5.76
N GLY A 39 -14.10 13.50 7.06
CA GLY A 39 -15.09 13.88 8.06
C GLY A 39 -16.04 12.74 8.46
N PRO A 40 -17.13 13.06 9.19
CA PRO A 40 -17.93 12.08 9.91
C PRO A 40 -18.79 11.17 9.02
N GLU A 41 -19.00 11.55 7.75
CA GLU A 41 -19.76 10.77 6.77
C GLU A 41 -18.98 9.54 6.26
N TYR A 42 -17.70 9.44 6.58
CA TYR A 42 -16.81 8.36 6.16
C TYR A 42 -16.24 7.60 7.36
N VAL A 43 -15.86 6.35 7.13
CA VAL A 43 -15.04 5.52 8.03
C VAL A 43 -13.84 5.01 7.24
N VAL A 44 -12.64 5.42 7.65
CA VAL A 44 -11.38 4.89 7.14
C VAL A 44 -10.94 3.73 8.04
N ILE A 45 -10.72 2.58 7.43
CA ILE A 45 -10.30 1.33 8.08
C ILE A 45 -8.83 1.11 7.76
N GLU A 46 -7.99 1.10 8.80
CA GLU A 46 -6.53 0.98 8.66
C GLU A 46 -6.10 -0.48 8.71
N GLU A 47 -5.74 -1.05 7.56
CA GLU A 47 -5.25 -2.42 7.43
C GLU A 47 -3.82 -2.41 6.88
N GLY A 48 -2.91 -1.74 7.59
CA GLY A 48 -1.47 -1.71 7.30
C GLY A 48 -0.69 -2.71 8.15
N LEU A 49 0.22 -3.47 7.55
CA LEU A 49 1.05 -4.48 8.23
C LEU A 49 2.51 -4.41 7.76
N LEU A 50 3.45 -4.25 8.69
CA LEU A 50 4.88 -4.28 8.37
C LEU A 50 5.26 -5.55 7.60
N GLY A 51 6.08 -5.40 6.55
CA GLY A 51 6.56 -6.52 5.75
C GLY A 51 5.54 -7.14 4.79
N ARG A 52 4.28 -6.68 4.76
CA ARG A 52 3.24 -7.26 3.89
C ARG A 52 3.66 -7.25 2.42
N THR A 53 3.56 -8.41 1.77
CA THR A 53 3.75 -8.60 0.32
C THR A 53 2.39 -8.61 -0.38
N THR A 54 2.39 -8.56 -1.71
CA THR A 54 1.14 -8.73 -2.49
C THR A 54 0.49 -10.10 -2.24
N CYS A 55 1.21 -11.19 -2.57
CA CYS A 55 0.70 -12.56 -2.42
C CYS A 55 1.80 -13.61 -2.16
N LEU A 56 2.91 -13.20 -1.54
CA LEU A 56 4.04 -14.07 -1.24
C LEU A 56 4.05 -14.49 0.22
N ASP A 57 4.29 -15.77 0.45
CA ASP A 57 4.60 -16.28 1.78
C ASP A 57 6.05 -15.99 2.12
N ASP A 58 6.26 -15.42 3.29
CA ASP A 58 7.58 -15.21 3.86
C ASP A 58 7.79 -16.18 5.03
N PRO A 59 8.74 -17.13 4.93
CA PRO A 59 9.02 -18.07 6.03
C PRO A 59 9.60 -17.38 7.27
N GLU A 60 10.21 -16.21 7.15
CA GLU A 60 10.78 -15.43 8.26
C GLU A 60 9.73 -14.46 8.85
N MET A 61 8.77 -14.00 8.04
CA MET A 61 7.69 -13.11 8.45
C MET A 61 6.30 -13.73 8.19
N VAL A 62 5.98 -14.77 8.97
CA VAL A 62 4.71 -15.49 8.86
C VAL A 62 3.50 -14.54 8.98
N GLY A 63 2.54 -14.67 8.07
CA GLY A 63 1.31 -13.85 8.05
C GLY A 63 1.41 -12.57 7.22
N THR A 64 2.54 -12.32 6.55
CA THR A 64 2.72 -11.15 5.67
C THR A 64 2.21 -11.33 4.24
N ASN A 65 1.65 -12.49 3.89
CA ASN A 65 1.00 -12.69 2.59
C ASN A 65 -0.31 -11.89 2.53
N GLY A 66 -0.29 -10.80 1.74
CA GLY A 66 -1.44 -9.90 1.60
C GLY A 66 -2.69 -10.63 1.12
N LEU A 67 -2.61 -11.40 0.03
CA LEU A 67 -3.75 -12.09 -0.56
C LEU A 67 -4.42 -13.10 0.39
N SER A 68 -3.62 -13.86 1.14
CA SER A 68 -4.13 -14.85 2.10
C SER A 68 -4.96 -14.21 3.22
N TYR A 69 -4.62 -12.99 3.65
CA TYR A 69 -5.37 -12.24 4.67
C TYR A 69 -6.47 -11.35 4.10
N LEU A 70 -6.33 -10.87 2.85
CA LEU A 70 -7.21 -9.87 2.27
C LEU A 70 -8.68 -10.34 2.19
N ILE A 71 -8.93 -11.60 1.82
CA ILE A 71 -10.30 -12.12 1.70
C ILE A 71 -11.06 -12.06 3.04
N PRO A 72 -10.58 -12.67 4.14
CA PRO A 72 -11.28 -12.57 5.43
C PRO A 72 -11.31 -11.13 5.98
N CYS A 73 -10.30 -10.31 5.70
CA CYS A 73 -10.28 -8.89 6.06
C CYS A 73 -11.43 -8.11 5.39
N LEU A 74 -11.56 -8.19 4.07
CA LEU A 74 -12.64 -7.53 3.34
C LEU A 74 -14.02 -8.01 3.80
N GLY A 75 -14.18 -9.33 4.01
CA GLY A 75 -15.42 -9.90 4.51
C GLY A 75 -15.80 -9.41 5.91
N SER A 76 -14.83 -9.25 6.81
CA SER A 76 -15.06 -8.77 8.19
C SER A 76 -15.46 -7.30 8.25
N HIS A 77 -15.12 -6.54 7.21
CA HIS A 77 -15.41 -5.10 7.12
C HIS A 77 -16.55 -4.75 6.15
N ALA A 78 -17.13 -5.74 5.47
CA ALA A 78 -18.23 -5.54 4.54
C ALA A 78 -19.47 -4.92 5.23
N PRO A 79 -20.27 -4.11 4.50
CA PRO A 79 -20.05 -3.69 3.13
C PRO A 79 -18.98 -2.60 3.02
N LEU A 80 -18.22 -2.57 1.92
CA LEU A 80 -17.18 -1.58 1.61
C LEU A 80 -17.58 -0.72 0.42
N ASP A 81 -17.33 0.60 0.51
CA ASP A 81 -17.52 1.53 -0.61
C ASP A 81 -16.26 1.63 -1.47
N THR A 82 -15.06 1.54 -0.87
CA THR A 82 -13.79 1.60 -1.59
C THR A 82 -12.72 0.74 -0.91
N LEU A 83 -11.94 0.02 -1.70
CA LEU A 83 -10.63 -0.50 -1.30
C LEU A 83 -9.50 0.39 -1.86
N VAL A 84 -8.71 0.99 -0.98
CA VAL A 84 -7.43 1.62 -1.33
C VAL A 84 -6.32 0.61 -1.05
N ILE A 85 -5.54 0.22 -2.05
CA ILE A 85 -4.49 -0.80 -1.89
C ILE A 85 -3.12 -0.27 -2.34
N MET A 86 -2.12 -0.39 -1.47
CA MET A 86 -0.73 0.01 -1.74
C MET A 86 0.24 -1.09 -1.25
N LEU A 87 0.72 -1.92 -2.16
CA LEU A 87 1.68 -3.00 -1.91
C LEU A 87 2.64 -3.18 -3.09
N GLY A 88 3.74 -3.90 -2.86
CA GLY A 88 4.76 -4.21 -3.87
C GLY A 88 6.18 -3.91 -3.39
N THR A 89 6.33 -3.09 -2.35
CA THR A 89 7.62 -2.75 -1.74
C THR A 89 8.32 -4.01 -1.23
N ASN A 90 7.65 -4.82 -0.42
CA ASN A 90 8.25 -6.01 0.19
C ASN A 90 8.43 -7.18 -0.79
N ASP A 91 7.67 -7.21 -1.88
CA ASP A 91 7.90 -8.17 -2.97
C ASP A 91 9.29 -8.00 -3.61
N SER A 92 9.85 -6.78 -3.55
CA SER A 92 11.16 -6.46 -4.12
C SER A 92 12.35 -7.06 -3.35
N ARG A 93 12.13 -7.53 -2.11
CA ARG A 93 13.17 -8.13 -1.27
C ARG A 93 13.96 -9.20 -2.03
N ALA A 94 15.27 -9.21 -1.84
CA ALA A 94 16.17 -10.10 -2.56
C ALA A 94 15.81 -11.58 -2.38
N VAL A 95 15.37 -11.96 -1.17
CA VAL A 95 14.97 -13.34 -0.84
C VAL A 95 13.79 -13.85 -1.68
N ASN A 96 12.90 -12.95 -2.12
CA ASN A 96 11.72 -13.29 -2.93
C ASN A 96 12.08 -13.59 -4.39
N LYS A 97 13.30 -13.22 -4.84
CA LYS A 97 13.81 -13.48 -6.20
C LYS A 97 12.87 -13.00 -7.32
N MET A 98 12.10 -11.95 -7.05
CA MET A 98 11.17 -11.35 -8.01
C MET A 98 11.82 -10.32 -8.92
N GLN A 99 11.34 -10.25 -10.15
CA GLN A 99 11.51 -9.16 -11.09
C GLN A 99 10.30 -8.23 -11.06
N SER A 100 10.45 -6.97 -11.47
CA SER A 100 9.36 -5.99 -11.47
C SER A 100 8.07 -6.46 -12.15
N ALA A 101 8.20 -7.14 -13.29
CA ALA A 101 7.05 -7.67 -14.02
C ALA A 101 6.28 -8.74 -13.21
N GLN A 102 6.97 -9.52 -12.37
CA GLN A 102 6.35 -10.51 -11.50
C GLN A 102 5.65 -9.85 -10.32
N ILE A 103 6.23 -8.78 -9.75
CA ILE A 103 5.57 -7.98 -8.71
C ILE A 103 4.27 -7.37 -9.26
N ALA A 104 4.31 -6.81 -10.47
CA ALA A 104 3.13 -6.29 -11.15
C ALA A 104 2.07 -7.37 -11.43
N ALA A 105 2.48 -8.54 -11.94
CA ALA A 105 1.58 -9.65 -12.17
C ALA A 105 0.92 -10.15 -10.88
N ASN A 106 1.65 -10.15 -9.77
CA ASN A 106 1.10 -10.50 -8.46
C ASN A 106 0.07 -9.47 -7.97
N MET A 107 0.34 -8.17 -8.13
CA MET A 107 -0.66 -7.14 -7.83
C MET A 107 -1.91 -7.32 -8.70
N GLU A 108 -1.77 -7.53 -10.01
CA GLU A 108 -2.90 -7.80 -10.89
C GLU A 108 -3.73 -9.02 -10.41
N ARG A 109 -3.05 -10.10 -9.98
CA ARG A 109 -3.72 -11.26 -9.38
C ARG A 109 -4.52 -10.88 -8.14
N VAL A 110 -3.96 -10.07 -7.24
CA VAL A 110 -4.67 -9.59 -6.04
C VAL A 110 -5.95 -8.84 -6.44
N ILE A 111 -5.85 -7.88 -7.36
CA ILE A 111 -7.01 -7.09 -7.80
C ILE A 111 -8.08 -7.98 -8.44
N LYS A 112 -7.69 -8.91 -9.31
CA LYS A 112 -8.61 -9.86 -9.97
C LYS A 112 -9.36 -10.76 -8.98
N VAL A 113 -8.72 -11.13 -7.86
CA VAL A 113 -9.38 -11.91 -6.80
C VAL A 113 -10.39 -11.05 -6.04
N VAL A 114 -10.09 -9.77 -5.80
CA VAL A 114 -10.92 -8.88 -4.98
C VAL A 114 -12.16 -8.38 -5.69
N LEU A 115 -12.05 -7.99 -6.97
CA LEU A 115 -13.16 -7.42 -7.74
C LEU A 115 -14.48 -8.21 -7.67
N PRO A 116 -14.50 -9.55 -7.86
CA PRO A 116 -15.75 -10.32 -7.84
C PRO A 116 -16.28 -10.66 -6.44
N LEU A 117 -15.59 -10.27 -5.35
CA LEU A 117 -16.04 -10.63 -4.01
C LEU A 117 -17.36 -9.94 -3.63
N PRO A 118 -18.29 -10.61 -2.93
CA PRO A 118 -19.56 -10.04 -2.50
C PRO A 118 -19.40 -9.19 -1.22
N VAL A 119 -18.46 -8.26 -1.21
CA VAL A 119 -18.12 -7.41 -0.05
C VAL A 119 -18.47 -5.93 -0.26
N TRP A 120 -18.88 -5.57 -1.48
CA TRP A 120 -19.12 -4.18 -1.88
C TRP A 120 -20.51 -3.69 -1.48
N ALA A 121 -20.59 -2.43 -1.05
CA ALA A 121 -21.85 -1.74 -0.84
C ALA A 121 -22.63 -1.50 -2.15
N GLY A 122 -21.90 -1.43 -3.27
CA GLY A 122 -22.43 -1.23 -4.61
C GLY A 122 -21.57 -1.93 -5.66
N VAL A 123 -21.23 -1.23 -6.74
CA VAL A 123 -20.26 -1.75 -7.72
C VAL A 123 -18.87 -1.82 -7.09
N PRO A 124 -18.04 -2.82 -7.45
CA PRO A 124 -16.65 -2.89 -6.98
C PRO A 124 -15.89 -1.60 -7.26
N ASP A 125 -15.26 -1.03 -6.23
CA ASP A 125 -14.42 0.17 -6.36
C ASP A 125 -13.07 -0.05 -5.68
N VAL A 126 -12.03 -0.06 -6.51
CA VAL A 126 -10.65 -0.26 -6.10
C VAL A 126 -9.82 0.92 -6.58
N LEU A 127 -9.08 1.53 -5.66
CA LEU A 127 -8.06 2.53 -5.92
C LEU A 127 -6.68 1.89 -5.69
N LEU A 128 -6.00 1.58 -6.78
CA LEU A 128 -4.64 1.02 -6.75
C LEU A 128 -3.61 2.15 -6.64
N LEU A 129 -2.80 2.10 -5.58
CA LEU A 129 -1.67 2.99 -5.37
C LEU A 129 -0.38 2.27 -5.78
N ALA A 130 0.41 2.91 -6.64
CA ALA A 130 1.80 2.53 -6.79
C ALA A 130 2.61 3.06 -5.59
N PRO A 131 3.39 2.22 -4.89
CA PRO A 131 4.26 2.69 -3.83
C PRO A 131 5.37 3.59 -4.39
N HIS A 132 5.95 4.45 -3.55
CA HIS A 132 7.16 5.19 -3.92
C HIS A 132 8.29 4.19 -4.19
N PRO A 133 9.07 4.35 -5.28
CA PRO A 133 10.24 3.52 -5.51
C PRO A 133 11.22 3.60 -4.34
N ILE A 134 11.83 2.48 -3.95
CA ILE A 134 12.86 2.50 -2.91
C ILE A 134 14.03 3.37 -3.41
N THR A 135 14.52 4.29 -2.58
CA THR A 135 15.64 5.17 -2.95
C THR A 135 16.98 4.48 -2.69
N PRO A 136 18.07 4.89 -3.37
CA PRO A 136 19.40 4.35 -3.12
C PRO A 136 19.88 4.45 -1.66
N ASP A 137 19.34 5.38 -0.86
CA ASP A 137 19.70 5.58 0.54
C ASP A 137 19.46 4.33 1.41
N TYR A 138 18.51 3.45 1.00
CA TYR A 138 18.24 2.20 1.69
C TYR A 138 19.48 1.29 1.80
N ALA A 139 20.43 1.41 0.86
CA ALA A 139 21.61 0.56 0.80
C ALA A 139 22.56 0.77 1.99
N SER A 140 22.54 1.97 2.58
CA SER A 140 23.24 2.32 3.81
C SER A 140 22.35 2.30 5.05
N GLY A 141 21.04 2.07 4.86
CA GLY A 141 20.04 2.14 5.91
C GLY A 141 19.95 0.88 6.77
N PRO A 142 19.25 0.95 7.92
CA PRO A 142 19.10 -0.16 8.85
C PRO A 142 18.34 -1.36 8.26
N LEU A 143 17.56 -1.14 7.20
CA LEU A 143 16.74 -2.16 6.56
C LEU A 143 17.46 -2.92 5.46
N TYR A 144 18.70 -2.56 5.10
CA TYR A 144 19.41 -3.22 4.00
C TYR A 144 19.55 -4.73 4.21
N ALA A 145 19.83 -5.17 5.45
CA ALA A 145 19.97 -6.59 5.76
C ALA A 145 18.67 -7.39 5.53
N VAL A 146 17.51 -6.76 5.75
CA VAL A 146 16.19 -7.38 5.56
C VAL A 146 15.76 -7.32 4.09
N MET A 147 16.07 -6.22 3.41
CA MET A 147 15.65 -5.98 2.04
C MET A 147 16.54 -6.70 1.02
N GLY A 148 17.86 -6.64 1.22
CA GLY A 148 18.86 -7.13 0.30
C GLY A 148 18.97 -6.31 -0.99
N PRO A 149 19.87 -6.70 -1.90
CA PRO A 149 20.17 -5.93 -3.10
C PRO A 149 19.05 -5.96 -4.15
N GLY A 150 19.07 -4.97 -5.05
CA GLY A 150 18.23 -4.93 -6.25
C GLY A 150 16.82 -4.35 -6.03
N CYS A 151 16.52 -3.79 -4.85
CA CYS A 151 15.18 -3.32 -4.52
C CYS A 151 14.82 -2.02 -5.27
N VAL A 152 15.79 -1.14 -5.51
CA VAL A 152 15.59 0.12 -6.26
C VAL A 152 15.14 -0.18 -7.68
N GLU A 153 15.89 -1.00 -8.40
CA GLU A 153 15.62 -1.37 -9.79
C GLU A 153 14.27 -2.07 -9.93
N LYS A 154 13.93 -2.92 -8.97
CA LYS A 154 12.66 -3.66 -8.98
C LYS A 154 11.44 -2.77 -8.77
N THR A 155 11.55 -1.73 -7.94
CA THR A 155 10.41 -0.88 -7.56
C THR A 155 10.19 0.30 -8.50
N LEU A 156 11.22 0.80 -9.18
CA LEU A 156 11.15 1.91 -10.14
C LEU A 156 10.01 1.80 -11.18
N PRO A 157 9.83 0.67 -11.91
CA PRO A 157 8.81 0.58 -12.96
C PRO A 157 7.39 0.30 -12.44
N LEU A 158 7.19 0.06 -11.14
CA LEU A 158 5.90 -0.37 -10.60
C LEU A 158 4.78 0.63 -10.88
N ALA A 159 5.06 1.94 -10.84
CA ALA A 159 4.06 2.97 -11.13
C ALA A 159 3.48 2.84 -12.54
N GLN A 160 4.34 2.62 -13.53
CA GLN A 160 3.89 2.43 -14.91
C GLN A 160 3.13 1.12 -15.07
N SER A 161 3.63 0.01 -14.53
CA SER A 161 2.95 -1.28 -14.62
C SER A 161 1.58 -1.27 -13.91
N TYR A 162 1.47 -0.63 -12.75
CA TYR A 162 0.21 -0.54 -12.00
C TYR A 162 -0.80 0.36 -12.71
N ARG A 163 -0.36 1.43 -13.38
CA ARG A 163 -1.21 2.25 -14.24
C ARG A 163 -1.82 1.44 -15.39
N GLU A 164 -1.01 0.63 -16.07
CA GLU A 164 -1.46 -0.26 -17.16
C GLU A 164 -2.43 -1.34 -16.66
N ILE A 165 -2.17 -1.91 -15.48
CA ILE A 165 -3.10 -2.83 -14.81
C ILE A 165 -4.43 -2.13 -14.55
N ALA A 166 -4.40 -0.93 -13.97
CA ALA A 166 -5.60 -0.20 -13.63
C ALA A 166 -6.46 0.13 -14.86
N GLN A 167 -5.83 0.57 -15.96
CA GLN A 167 -6.51 0.80 -17.25
C GLN A 167 -7.18 -0.47 -17.78
N ARG A 168 -6.46 -1.60 -17.77
CA ARG A 168 -6.94 -2.86 -18.33
C ARG A 168 -8.04 -3.50 -17.50
N LEU A 169 -8.07 -3.26 -16.19
CA LEU A 169 -9.09 -3.76 -15.26
C LEU A 169 -10.23 -2.76 -15.01
N GLY A 170 -10.13 -1.53 -15.53
CA GLY A 170 -11.14 -0.49 -15.31
C GLY A 170 -11.24 0.00 -13.87
N ILE A 171 -10.13 0.02 -13.13
CA ILE A 171 -10.07 0.50 -11.74
C ILE A 171 -9.35 1.84 -11.63
N ARG A 172 -9.44 2.51 -10.47
CA ARG A 172 -8.78 3.79 -10.23
C ARG A 172 -7.30 3.59 -9.91
N PHE A 173 -6.48 4.57 -10.25
CA PHE A 173 -5.03 4.54 -10.03
C PHE A 173 -4.51 5.86 -9.46
N LEU A 174 -3.54 5.77 -8.54
CA LEU A 174 -2.75 6.90 -8.06
C LEU A 174 -1.28 6.50 -7.97
N ASP A 175 -0.38 7.37 -8.44
CA ASP A 175 1.06 7.20 -8.25
C ASP A 175 1.50 7.89 -6.95
N ALA A 176 1.59 7.14 -5.85
CA ALA A 176 2.04 7.71 -4.57
C ALA A 176 3.50 8.17 -4.65
N GLY A 177 4.32 7.54 -5.49
CA GLY A 177 5.73 7.91 -5.70
C GLY A 177 5.94 9.31 -6.23
N SER A 178 4.96 9.85 -6.96
CA SER A 178 4.99 11.24 -7.44
C SER A 178 4.56 12.29 -6.40
N ILE A 179 4.12 11.86 -5.21
CA ILE A 179 3.44 12.69 -4.21
C ILE A 179 4.20 12.72 -2.89
N VAL A 180 4.63 11.54 -2.43
CA VAL A 180 5.15 11.37 -1.08
C VAL A 180 6.66 11.60 -1.02
N THR A 181 7.10 12.19 0.09
CA THR A 181 8.52 12.21 0.44
C THR A 181 8.84 11.01 1.31
N VAL A 182 9.89 10.27 0.95
CA VAL A 182 10.46 9.18 1.76
C VAL A 182 11.66 9.68 2.57
N SER A 183 11.88 9.09 3.73
CA SER A 183 12.99 9.44 4.61
C SER A 183 14.32 8.93 4.05
N PRO A 184 15.38 9.76 4.01
CA PRO A 184 16.71 9.30 3.63
C PRO A 184 17.36 8.38 4.68
N LEU A 185 16.76 8.23 5.87
CA LEU A 185 17.27 7.32 6.91
C LEU A 185 17.21 5.85 6.48
N ASP A 186 16.17 5.48 5.74
CA ASP A 186 15.96 4.11 5.28
C ASP A 186 15.59 3.99 3.80
N GLY A 187 15.30 5.11 3.10
CA GLY A 187 14.95 5.13 1.68
C GLY A 187 13.62 4.46 1.33
N ILE A 188 12.77 4.15 2.31
CA ILE A 188 11.58 3.30 2.16
C ILE A 188 10.34 3.96 2.79
N HIS A 189 10.45 4.44 4.04
CA HIS A 189 9.29 4.91 4.79
C HIS A 189 9.02 6.40 4.60
N PHE A 190 7.75 6.77 4.62
CA PHE A 190 7.33 8.15 4.42
C PHE A 190 7.74 9.06 5.57
N THR A 191 8.02 10.33 5.25
CA THR A 191 8.09 11.38 6.27
C THR A 191 6.68 11.81 6.70
N PRO A 192 6.52 12.56 7.81
CA PRO A 192 5.24 13.17 8.17
C PRO A 192 4.62 13.99 7.03
N GLU A 193 5.44 14.73 6.28
CA GLU A 193 5.00 15.51 5.12
C GLU A 193 4.55 14.60 3.98
N GLY A 194 5.24 13.47 3.75
CA GLY A 194 4.82 12.46 2.78
C GLY A 194 3.46 11.86 3.11
N HIS A 195 3.22 11.54 4.39
CA HIS A 195 1.90 11.10 4.85
C HIS A 195 0.81 12.16 4.65
N ALA A 196 1.09 13.42 4.99
CA ALA A 196 0.15 14.51 4.80
C ALA A 196 -0.20 14.74 3.32
N ALA A 197 0.81 14.72 2.44
CA ALA A 197 0.62 14.87 1.00
C ALA A 197 -0.23 13.75 0.40
N LEU A 198 0.00 12.49 0.81
CA LEU A 198 -0.82 11.36 0.36
C LEU A 198 -2.27 11.51 0.84
N ALA A 199 -2.49 11.91 2.09
CA ALA A 199 -3.83 12.12 2.63
C ALA A 199 -4.60 13.21 1.85
N ASP A 200 -3.93 14.31 1.48
CA ASP A 200 -4.50 15.37 0.65
C ASP A 200 -4.88 14.91 -0.76
N ALA A 201 -4.02 14.11 -1.39
CA ALA A 201 -4.30 13.56 -2.72
C ALA A 201 -5.48 12.59 -2.67
N LEU A 202 -5.50 11.70 -1.67
CA LEU A 202 -6.56 10.72 -1.49
C LEU A 202 -7.91 11.38 -1.17
N SER A 203 -7.95 12.40 -0.32
CA SER A 203 -9.21 13.06 0.02
C SER A 203 -9.87 13.68 -1.21
N ARG A 204 -9.09 14.25 -2.14
CA ARG A 204 -9.63 14.82 -3.39
C ARG A 204 -10.20 13.78 -4.35
N LEU A 205 -9.72 12.53 -4.27
CA LEU A 205 -10.19 11.42 -5.12
C LEU A 205 -11.37 10.66 -4.51
N LEU A 206 -11.63 10.83 -3.22
CA LEU A 206 -12.62 10.05 -2.46
C LEU A 206 -13.86 10.87 -2.06
N LEU A 207 -13.74 12.21 -2.00
CA LEU A 207 -14.86 13.15 -1.87
C LEU A 207 -15.66 13.22 -3.18
#